data_AF-A0A8H3BAP0-F1
#
_entry.id   AF-A0A8H3BAP0-F1
#
_cell.length_a   1.000
_cell.length_b   1.000
_cell.length_c   1.000
_cell.angle_alpha   90.00
_cell.angle_beta   90.00
_cell.angle_gamma   90.00
#
_symmetry.space_group_name_H-M   'P 1'
#
loop_
_entity.id
_entity.type
_entity.pdbx_description
1 polymer ?
#
loop_
_entity_poly.entity_id
_entity_poly.type
_entity_poly.pdbx_seq_one_letter_code
_entity_poly.pdbx_strand_id
1 'polypeptide(L)'
;MGGYDYLRKYARTDDTWQPSTLPSTVGLAREAIAAICSRKDVSIPMLQSVVSLTSHPLSLHLLGHPKLTQSCILRLSQGQQRDPSYPFGHEDGYLYFRVLVLATGVDLILRNKQRYHQTIDILLANERMEDLSVLLMEYVCGVVVKLIYDNMADVCDTFIGWKPDGLFDIKPVMPKADAAILLEVMYRDRKGFLRAWAETHAPSLSPLLFILWRCAKQTRMTNRWISFCEIHWRYYIVAGTDHIGTLEAYNKDAGQYYESWLPKSRPVDLEDARTILHAFTQRMQSTSILYPLPDVPTMGTMISFVVPRSGLIPGVEELFIPLIRLVFGYFWVSVAGKSLYTKFCLEAEDVATVVHPAFVIVKHLVKHTPSRAKEFVKELINLGIIESLSRGFALVKREPELDEHAKFSPLIRVCHEFSNSLLNVGPPTYRESEFADTFVEWFKTLRHLRSQDSMLNTRTDHTNWYEMSDQVWIEIGDILEYDVQVPRAQAMSRGCAYSRCPDPDSVRGVRFECMCDKGIVYCGPRCYQMYVERFPRMPLLRAKILV
;
A
#
# COMPACT_ATOMS: atom_id res chain seq x y z
N MET A 1 -11.55 -17.49 -25.96
CA MET A 1 -11.76 -16.05 -25.71
C MET A 1 -11.95 -15.92 -24.22
N GLY A 2 -11.04 -15.21 -23.56
CA GLY A 2 -10.99 -15.19 -22.10
C GLY A 2 -12.09 -14.29 -21.53
N GLY A 3 -12.64 -14.61 -20.37
CA GLY A 3 -13.72 -13.83 -19.73
C GLY A 3 -13.39 -12.35 -19.46
N TYR A 4 -12.15 -11.91 -19.68
CA TYR A 4 -11.70 -10.55 -19.41
C TYR A 4 -11.36 -9.74 -20.68
N ASP A 5 -11.58 -10.29 -21.89
CA ASP A 5 -11.22 -9.61 -23.15
C ASP A 5 -11.93 -8.23 -23.30
N TYR A 6 -13.12 -8.09 -22.69
CA TYR A 6 -13.87 -6.84 -22.67
C TYR A 6 -13.18 -5.72 -21.87
N LEU A 7 -12.29 -6.01 -20.92
CA LEU A 7 -11.61 -4.98 -20.12
C LEU A 7 -10.77 -4.05 -20.99
N ARG A 8 -10.23 -4.55 -22.11
CA ARG A 8 -9.50 -3.75 -23.10
C ARG A 8 -10.33 -2.59 -23.64
N LYS A 9 -11.65 -2.77 -23.75
CA LYS A 9 -12.57 -1.74 -24.21
C LYS A 9 -12.59 -0.52 -23.29
N TYR A 10 -12.37 -0.74 -22.00
CA TYR A 10 -12.44 0.25 -20.92
C TYR A 10 -11.04 0.54 -20.32
N ALA A 11 -9.98 0.11 -21.02
CA ALA A 11 -8.64 0.06 -20.46
C ALA A 11 -8.02 1.45 -20.32
N ARG A 12 -7.07 1.59 -19.37
CA ARG A 12 -6.44 2.89 -19.11
C ARG A 12 -5.60 3.44 -20.27
N THR A 13 -4.99 2.55 -21.05
CA THR A 13 -3.96 2.86 -22.04
C THR A 13 -4.50 3.00 -23.47
N ASP A 14 -5.55 2.23 -23.79
CA ASP A 14 -6.12 2.09 -25.14
C ASP A 14 -7.63 2.35 -25.10
N ASP A 15 -8.07 3.38 -24.36
CA ASP A 15 -9.48 3.58 -24.00
C ASP A 15 -10.38 3.78 -25.24
N THR A 16 -10.88 2.67 -25.79
CA THR A 16 -11.72 2.66 -26.99
C THR A 16 -13.17 3.06 -26.71
N TRP A 17 -13.56 3.20 -25.45
CA TRP A 17 -14.91 3.59 -25.06
C TRP A 17 -14.90 4.78 -24.11
N GLN A 18 -15.55 5.86 -24.51
CA GLN A 18 -15.75 7.04 -23.66
C GLN A 18 -17.23 7.20 -23.28
N PRO A 19 -17.52 7.69 -22.06
CA PRO A 19 -18.85 8.16 -21.69
C PRO A 19 -19.45 9.10 -22.75
N SER A 20 -20.59 8.73 -23.30
CA SER A 20 -21.27 9.52 -24.34
C SER A 20 -21.70 10.88 -23.80
N THR A 21 -21.45 11.95 -24.56
CA THR A 21 -21.88 13.33 -24.28
C THR A 21 -23.16 13.71 -25.04
N LEU A 22 -23.71 12.79 -25.85
CA LEU A 22 -24.90 13.06 -26.66
C LEU A 22 -26.16 13.20 -25.78
N PRO A 23 -27.00 14.23 -25.95
CA PRO A 23 -28.22 14.39 -25.14
C PRO A 23 -29.19 13.21 -25.18
N SER A 24 -29.25 12.46 -26.29
CA SER A 24 -30.07 11.25 -26.43
C SER A 24 -29.68 10.15 -25.42
N THR A 25 -28.44 10.15 -24.94
CA THR A 25 -27.93 9.23 -23.91
C THR A 25 -28.74 9.31 -22.64
N VAL A 26 -29.19 10.50 -22.24
CA VAL A 26 -30.00 10.68 -21.02
C VAL A 26 -31.35 9.98 -21.11
N GLY A 27 -31.97 10.00 -22.31
CA GLY A 27 -33.21 9.29 -22.57
C GLY A 27 -33.03 7.77 -22.42
N LEU A 28 -32.02 7.22 -23.09
CA LEU A 28 -31.69 5.79 -23.00
C LEU A 28 -31.31 5.37 -21.56
N ALA A 29 -30.57 6.21 -20.84
CA ALA A 29 -30.19 5.94 -19.46
C ALA A 29 -31.41 5.88 -18.53
N ARG A 30 -32.41 6.75 -18.75
CA ARG A 30 -33.67 6.72 -18.00
C ARG A 30 -34.44 5.43 -18.25
N GLU A 31 -34.53 5.00 -19.50
CA GLU A 31 -35.15 3.71 -19.87
C GLU A 31 -34.40 2.53 -19.25
N ALA A 32 -33.07 2.57 -19.28
CA ALA A 32 -32.21 1.57 -18.67
C ALA A 32 -32.43 1.49 -17.16
N ILE A 33 -32.42 2.62 -16.43
CA ILE A 33 -32.68 2.66 -14.98
C ILE A 33 -34.07 2.08 -14.67
N ALA A 34 -35.09 2.42 -15.46
CA ALA A 34 -36.44 1.87 -15.29
C ALA A 34 -36.47 0.35 -15.52
N ALA A 35 -35.76 -0.14 -16.54
CA ALA A 35 -35.64 -1.57 -16.84
C ALA A 35 -34.90 -2.33 -15.73
N ILE A 36 -33.77 -1.80 -15.24
CA ILE A 36 -33.01 -2.34 -14.11
C ILE A 36 -33.91 -2.45 -12.88
N CYS A 37 -34.60 -1.37 -12.51
CA CYS A 37 -35.49 -1.33 -11.34
C CYS A 37 -36.71 -2.24 -11.47
N SER A 38 -37.15 -2.50 -12.71
CA SER A 38 -38.25 -3.41 -13.03
C SER A 38 -37.80 -4.85 -13.27
N ARG A 39 -36.49 -5.14 -13.12
CA ARG A 39 -35.88 -6.46 -13.33
C ARG A 39 -36.14 -7.04 -14.73
N LYS A 40 -36.16 -6.16 -15.74
CA LYS A 40 -36.21 -6.55 -17.15
C LYS A 40 -34.80 -6.77 -17.70
N ASP A 41 -34.68 -7.41 -18.85
CA ASP A 41 -33.41 -7.55 -19.54
C ASP A 41 -32.88 -6.17 -19.99
N VAL A 42 -31.59 -5.96 -19.77
CA VAL A 42 -30.89 -4.71 -20.06
C VAL A 42 -29.69 -5.04 -20.93
N SER A 43 -29.56 -4.37 -22.07
CA SER A 43 -28.44 -4.58 -22.98
C SER A 43 -27.18 -3.82 -22.52
N ILE A 44 -26.02 -4.21 -23.05
CA ILE A 44 -24.75 -3.51 -22.79
C ILE A 44 -24.85 -2.00 -23.14
N PRO A 45 -25.37 -1.57 -24.31
CA PRO A 45 -25.56 -0.15 -24.61
C PRO A 45 -26.44 0.59 -23.60
N MET A 46 -27.48 -0.07 -23.08
CA MET A 46 -28.33 0.51 -22.03
C MET A 46 -27.53 0.73 -20.74
N LEU A 47 -26.74 -0.23 -20.28
CA LEU A 47 -25.87 -0.06 -19.10
C LEU A 47 -24.81 1.02 -19.31
N GLN A 48 -24.17 1.04 -20.48
CA GLN A 48 -23.21 2.07 -20.87
C GLN A 48 -23.83 3.48 -20.86
N SER A 49 -25.09 3.61 -21.27
CA SER A 49 -25.80 4.90 -21.21
C SER A 49 -25.99 5.39 -19.78
N VAL A 50 -26.23 4.48 -18.82
CA VAL A 50 -26.31 4.83 -17.39
C VAL A 50 -24.95 5.27 -16.85
N VAL A 51 -23.87 4.56 -17.19
CA VAL A 51 -22.51 4.98 -16.83
C VAL A 51 -22.18 6.35 -17.45
N SER A 52 -22.65 6.61 -18.67
CA SER A 52 -22.43 7.88 -19.37
C SER A 52 -23.13 9.08 -18.73
N LEU A 53 -24.03 8.88 -17.76
CA LEU A 53 -24.62 9.99 -16.99
C LEU A 53 -23.57 10.82 -16.25
N THR A 54 -22.36 10.30 -16.01
CA THR A 54 -21.23 11.08 -15.47
C THR A 54 -20.86 12.27 -16.36
N SER A 55 -21.11 12.17 -17.67
CA SER A 55 -20.90 13.25 -18.64
C SER A 55 -22.08 14.23 -18.74
N HIS A 56 -23.13 14.03 -17.93
CA HIS A 56 -24.34 14.84 -17.92
C HIS A 56 -24.68 15.32 -16.51
N PRO A 57 -23.95 16.32 -15.95
CA PRO A 57 -24.09 16.74 -14.55
C PRO A 57 -25.54 17.01 -14.12
N LEU A 58 -26.33 17.69 -14.95
CA LEU A 58 -27.74 18.00 -14.66
C LEU A 58 -28.63 16.75 -14.53
N SER A 59 -28.21 15.61 -15.09
CA SER A 59 -28.95 14.35 -15.09
C SER A 59 -28.44 13.35 -14.05
N LEU A 60 -27.44 13.71 -13.23
CA LEU A 60 -26.89 12.81 -12.21
C LEU A 60 -27.93 12.36 -11.19
N HIS A 61 -28.92 13.20 -10.87
CA HIS A 61 -30.03 12.85 -9.97
C HIS A 61 -30.76 11.55 -10.36
N LEU A 62 -30.72 11.14 -11.64
CA LEU A 62 -31.32 9.87 -12.09
C LEU A 62 -30.64 8.64 -11.44
N LEU A 63 -29.35 8.74 -11.12
CA LEU A 63 -28.61 7.68 -10.42
C LEU A 63 -29.05 7.53 -8.96
N GLY A 64 -29.71 8.54 -8.38
CA GLY A 64 -30.28 8.49 -7.03
C GLY A 64 -31.65 7.80 -6.96
N HIS A 65 -31.99 6.94 -7.93
CA HIS A 65 -33.27 6.25 -7.94
C HIS A 65 -33.32 5.20 -6.80
N PRO A 66 -34.34 5.21 -5.91
CA PRO A 66 -34.33 4.45 -4.65
C PRO A 66 -34.16 2.92 -4.75
N LYS A 67 -34.47 2.34 -5.92
CA LYS A 67 -34.37 0.89 -6.17
C LYS A 67 -33.13 0.48 -6.97
N LEU A 68 -32.35 1.44 -7.46
CA LEU A 68 -31.29 1.17 -8.42
C LEU A 68 -30.17 0.34 -7.79
N THR A 69 -29.64 0.78 -6.64
CA THR A 69 -28.58 0.08 -5.90
C THR A 69 -28.99 -1.36 -5.56
N GLN A 70 -30.17 -1.53 -4.96
CA GLN A 70 -30.72 -2.85 -4.62
C GLN A 70 -30.88 -3.76 -5.85
N SER A 71 -31.41 -3.22 -6.96
CA SER A 71 -31.65 -4.02 -8.16
C SER A 71 -30.34 -4.45 -8.83
N CYS A 72 -29.32 -3.59 -8.83
CA CYS A 72 -27.97 -3.96 -9.27
C CYS A 72 -27.41 -5.08 -8.38
N ILE A 73 -27.45 -4.95 -7.05
CA ILE A 73 -26.92 -5.99 -6.13
C ILE A 73 -27.60 -7.33 -6.34
N LEU A 74 -28.93 -7.35 -6.49
CA LEU A 74 -29.68 -8.57 -6.78
C LEU A 74 -29.25 -9.20 -8.10
N ARG A 75 -29.10 -8.39 -9.17
CA ARG A 75 -28.63 -8.89 -10.47
C ARG A 75 -27.21 -9.47 -10.36
N LEU A 76 -26.33 -8.79 -9.62
CA LEU A 76 -24.96 -9.24 -9.40
C LEU A 76 -24.91 -10.58 -8.66
N SER A 77 -25.69 -10.70 -7.59
CA SER A 77 -25.79 -11.92 -6.79
C SER A 77 -26.38 -13.09 -7.59
N GLN A 78 -27.44 -12.85 -8.37
CA GLN A 78 -28.06 -13.87 -9.23
C GLN A 78 -27.14 -14.33 -10.36
N GLY A 79 -26.39 -13.40 -10.97
CA GLY A 79 -25.37 -13.73 -11.97
C GLY A 79 -24.32 -14.67 -11.38
N GLN A 80 -23.81 -14.32 -10.19
CA GLN A 80 -22.79 -15.13 -9.51
C GLN A 80 -23.27 -16.51 -9.07
N GLN A 81 -24.57 -16.68 -8.78
CA GLN A 81 -25.15 -18.00 -8.52
C GLN A 81 -25.16 -18.91 -9.76
N ARG A 82 -25.18 -18.33 -10.96
CA ARG A 82 -25.17 -19.07 -12.23
C ARG A 82 -23.76 -19.30 -12.75
N ASP A 83 -22.89 -18.31 -12.58
CA ASP A 83 -21.49 -18.35 -13.00
C ASP A 83 -20.57 -17.78 -11.90
N PRO A 84 -19.68 -18.59 -11.32
CA PRO A 84 -18.72 -18.13 -10.32
C PRO A 84 -17.80 -17.00 -10.77
N SER A 85 -17.55 -16.82 -12.07
CA SER A 85 -16.73 -15.69 -12.57
C SER A 85 -17.52 -14.40 -12.76
N TYR A 86 -18.82 -14.38 -12.43
CA TYR A 86 -19.61 -13.17 -12.40
C TYR A 86 -19.39 -12.46 -11.04
N PRO A 87 -19.22 -11.12 -10.99
CA PRO A 87 -19.51 -10.17 -12.06
C PRO A 87 -18.38 -9.76 -12.99
N PHE A 88 -17.11 -9.93 -12.62
CA PHE A 88 -16.01 -9.25 -13.30
C PHE A 88 -15.42 -10.05 -14.47
N GLY A 89 -15.82 -11.31 -14.65
CA GLY A 89 -15.59 -12.07 -15.88
C GLY A 89 -16.63 -11.81 -16.97
N HIS A 90 -17.52 -10.83 -16.80
CA HIS A 90 -18.60 -10.50 -17.75
C HIS A 90 -18.77 -8.98 -17.89
N GLU A 91 -18.92 -8.49 -19.13
CA GLU A 91 -19.03 -7.05 -19.41
C GLU A 91 -20.27 -6.42 -18.77
N ASP A 92 -21.42 -7.10 -18.83
CA ASP A 92 -22.66 -6.63 -18.21
C ASP A 92 -22.54 -6.60 -16.68
N GLY A 93 -21.93 -7.64 -16.08
CA GLY A 93 -21.65 -7.69 -14.65
C GLY A 93 -20.77 -6.55 -14.16
N TYR A 94 -19.68 -6.27 -14.86
CA TYR A 94 -18.82 -5.13 -14.58
C TYR A 94 -19.56 -3.79 -14.71
N LEU A 95 -20.39 -3.62 -15.75
CA LEU A 95 -21.17 -2.40 -15.93
C LEU A 95 -22.26 -2.23 -14.86
N TYR A 96 -22.96 -3.30 -14.47
CA TYR A 96 -23.89 -3.27 -13.33
C TYR A 96 -23.18 -2.83 -12.04
N PHE A 97 -21.97 -3.34 -11.82
CA PHE A 97 -21.17 -2.94 -10.67
C PHE A 97 -20.73 -1.47 -10.77
N ARG A 98 -20.32 -0.96 -11.94
CA ARG A 98 -20.02 0.47 -12.13
C ARG A 98 -21.24 1.35 -11.86
N VAL A 99 -22.42 0.98 -12.38
CA VAL A 99 -23.66 1.70 -12.10
C VAL A 99 -23.95 1.73 -10.60
N LEU A 100 -23.74 0.61 -9.90
CA LEU A 100 -23.89 0.53 -8.44
C LEU A 100 -22.94 1.49 -7.70
N VAL A 101 -21.68 1.58 -8.10
CA VAL A 101 -20.70 2.50 -7.52
C VAL A 101 -21.15 3.96 -7.72
N LEU A 102 -21.52 4.32 -8.95
CA LEU A 102 -21.97 5.67 -9.29
C LEU A 102 -23.26 6.04 -8.54
N ALA A 103 -24.25 5.14 -8.52
CA ALA A 103 -25.51 5.33 -7.80
C ALA A 103 -25.28 5.53 -6.29
N THR A 104 -24.39 4.72 -5.68
CA THR A 104 -24.04 4.86 -4.26
C THR A 104 -23.39 6.21 -3.98
N GLY A 105 -22.47 6.67 -4.84
CA GLY A 105 -21.82 7.95 -4.67
C GLY A 105 -22.78 9.14 -4.82
N VAL A 106 -23.64 9.10 -5.83
CA VAL A 106 -24.67 10.13 -6.05
C VAL A 106 -25.68 10.17 -4.89
N ASP A 107 -26.13 9.02 -4.39
CA ASP A 107 -27.03 8.96 -3.24
C ASP A 107 -26.43 9.59 -1.98
N LEU A 108 -25.11 9.48 -1.75
CA LEU A 108 -24.45 10.11 -0.60
C LEU A 108 -24.46 11.64 -0.71
N ILE A 109 -24.17 12.20 -1.89
CA ILE A 109 -24.16 13.67 -2.07
C ILE A 109 -25.58 14.26 -2.10
N LEU A 110 -26.58 13.53 -2.63
CA LEU A 110 -27.99 13.96 -2.67
C LEU A 110 -28.58 14.18 -1.27
N ARG A 111 -28.03 13.55 -0.23
CA ARG A 111 -28.46 13.75 1.17
C ARG A 111 -28.27 15.17 1.66
N ASN A 112 -27.33 15.90 1.05
CA ASN A 112 -27.14 17.31 1.31
C ASN A 112 -27.38 18.08 0.01
N LYS A 113 -28.61 18.59 -0.18
CA LYS A 113 -29.02 19.31 -1.39
C LYS A 113 -28.09 20.47 -1.75
N GLN A 114 -27.59 21.20 -0.75
CA GLN A 114 -26.66 22.29 -0.97
C GLN A 114 -25.34 21.78 -1.56
N ARG A 115 -24.78 20.70 -0.98
CA ARG A 115 -23.57 20.07 -1.54
C ARG A 115 -23.81 19.49 -2.91
N TYR A 116 -24.95 18.84 -3.14
CA TYR A 116 -25.29 18.33 -4.46
C TYR A 116 -25.27 19.45 -5.51
N HIS A 117 -25.94 20.58 -5.26
CA HIS A 117 -25.89 21.74 -6.16
C HIS A 117 -24.47 22.27 -6.37
N GLN A 118 -23.68 22.40 -5.29
CA GLN A 118 -22.27 22.80 -5.39
C GLN A 118 -21.45 21.84 -6.26
N THR A 119 -21.64 20.53 -6.10
CA THR A 119 -20.98 19.52 -6.94
C THR A 119 -21.41 19.67 -8.40
N ILE A 120 -22.71 19.90 -8.68
CA ILE A 120 -23.18 20.13 -10.05
C ILE A 120 -22.55 21.40 -10.65
N ASP A 121 -22.53 22.51 -9.91
CA ASP A 121 -21.95 23.77 -10.38
C ASP A 121 -20.46 23.60 -10.74
N ILE A 122 -19.72 22.86 -9.92
CA ILE A 122 -18.30 22.57 -10.17
C ILE A 122 -18.12 21.67 -11.39
N LEU A 123 -18.94 20.63 -11.53
CA LEU A 123 -18.89 19.73 -12.70
C LEU A 123 -19.25 20.46 -13.99
N LEU A 124 -20.16 21.43 -13.94
CA LEU A 124 -20.52 22.26 -15.10
C LEU A 124 -19.40 23.26 -15.45
N ALA A 125 -18.74 23.83 -14.45
CA ALA A 125 -17.61 24.73 -14.66
C ALA A 125 -16.40 23.97 -15.23
N ASN A 126 -16.12 22.77 -14.70
CA ASN A 126 -14.97 21.91 -15.01
C ASN A 126 -13.69 22.68 -15.35
N GLU A 127 -13.33 23.65 -14.50
CA GLU A 127 -12.22 24.58 -14.78
C GLU A 127 -10.88 23.85 -14.98
N ARG A 128 -10.74 22.64 -14.41
CA ARG A 128 -9.56 21.78 -14.52
C ARG A 128 -9.53 20.95 -15.81
N MET A 129 -10.59 20.96 -16.61
CA MET A 129 -10.75 20.14 -17.82
C MET A 129 -10.50 18.64 -17.55
N GLU A 130 -10.94 18.17 -16.39
CA GLU A 130 -10.77 16.79 -15.95
C GLU A 130 -11.91 15.90 -16.47
N ASP A 131 -11.69 14.57 -16.43
CA ASP A 131 -12.76 13.62 -16.63
C ASP A 131 -13.84 13.82 -15.55
N LEU A 132 -15.08 14.05 -15.98
CA LEU A 132 -16.18 14.39 -15.07
C LEU A 132 -16.52 13.28 -14.09
N SER A 133 -16.25 12.01 -14.43
CA SER A 133 -16.45 10.88 -13.51
C SER A 133 -15.40 10.88 -12.40
N VAL A 134 -14.15 11.24 -12.72
CA VAL A 134 -13.07 11.40 -11.73
C VAL A 134 -13.38 12.58 -10.82
N LEU A 135 -13.70 13.74 -11.41
CA LEU A 135 -14.02 14.96 -10.66
C LEU A 135 -15.25 14.74 -9.74
N LEU A 136 -16.32 14.11 -10.24
CA LEU A 136 -17.49 13.77 -9.43
C LEU A 136 -17.07 12.95 -8.20
N MET A 137 -16.26 11.92 -8.43
CA MET A 137 -15.84 11.01 -7.37
C MET A 137 -14.91 11.66 -6.35
N GLU A 138 -14.04 12.59 -6.74
CA GLU A 138 -13.26 13.42 -5.80
C GLU A 138 -14.18 14.12 -4.79
N TYR A 139 -15.26 14.75 -5.25
CA TYR A 139 -16.22 15.42 -4.38
C TYR A 139 -17.02 14.45 -3.51
N VAL A 140 -17.45 13.31 -4.04
CA VAL A 140 -18.10 12.28 -3.21
C VAL A 140 -17.14 11.80 -2.11
N CYS A 141 -15.87 11.55 -2.44
CA CYS A 141 -14.86 11.14 -1.47
C CYS A 141 -14.66 12.20 -0.38
N GLY A 142 -14.64 13.50 -0.75
CA GLY A 142 -14.58 14.59 0.22
C GLY A 142 -15.72 14.56 1.25
N VAL A 143 -16.94 14.16 0.84
CA VAL A 143 -18.06 13.94 1.76
C VAL A 143 -17.78 12.78 2.72
N VAL A 144 -17.29 11.66 2.20
CA VAL A 144 -16.95 10.47 3.01
C VAL A 144 -15.84 10.77 4.01
N VAL A 145 -14.75 11.41 3.56
CA VAL A 145 -13.64 11.85 4.41
C VAL A 145 -14.17 12.69 5.57
N LYS A 146 -14.99 13.72 5.27
CA LYS A 146 -15.55 14.56 6.31
C LYS A 146 -16.37 13.75 7.34
N LEU A 147 -17.21 12.82 6.89
CA LEU A 147 -17.99 11.98 7.81
C LEU A 147 -17.11 11.11 8.71
N ILE A 148 -16.01 10.59 8.19
CA ILE A 148 -15.05 9.78 8.94
C ILE A 148 -14.34 10.63 10.00
N TYR A 149 -13.79 11.79 9.62
CA TYR A 149 -12.98 12.62 10.51
C TYR A 149 -13.79 13.50 11.48
N ASP A 150 -15.07 13.77 11.19
CA ASP A 150 -15.99 14.39 12.16
C ASP A 150 -16.34 13.43 13.33
N ASN A 151 -15.82 12.19 13.28
CA ASN A 151 -15.57 11.23 14.39
C ASN A 151 -16.73 10.84 15.31
N MET A 152 -17.97 10.99 14.88
CA MET A 152 -19.14 10.49 15.61
C MET A 152 -19.73 9.30 14.86
N ALA A 153 -19.45 8.07 15.31
CA ALA A 153 -19.93 6.84 14.66
C ALA A 153 -21.47 6.83 14.47
N ASP A 154 -22.20 7.46 15.38
CA ASP A 154 -23.64 7.67 15.29
C ASP A 154 -24.02 8.60 14.13
N VAL A 155 -23.22 9.62 13.83
CA VAL A 155 -23.42 10.52 12.69
C VAL A 155 -23.26 9.78 11.37
N CYS A 156 -22.28 8.86 11.25
CA CYS A 156 -22.13 8.05 10.05
C CYS A 156 -23.37 7.17 9.78
N ASP A 157 -23.86 6.47 10.81
CA ASP A 157 -24.96 5.52 10.67
C ASP A 157 -26.30 6.22 10.45
N THR A 158 -26.51 7.37 11.08
CA THR A 158 -27.64 8.25 10.81
C THR A 158 -27.56 8.82 9.40
N PHE A 159 -26.38 9.29 8.97
CA PHE A 159 -26.17 9.86 7.64
C PHE A 159 -26.51 8.86 6.54
N ILE A 160 -26.13 7.58 6.65
CA ILE A 160 -26.45 6.56 5.64
C ILE A 160 -27.85 5.97 5.78
N GLY A 161 -28.66 6.42 6.76
CA GLY A 161 -30.03 5.96 7.01
C GLY A 161 -30.12 4.58 7.67
N TRP A 162 -29.12 4.19 8.45
CA TRP A 162 -29.09 2.93 9.21
C TRP A 162 -29.53 3.09 10.67
N LYS A 163 -29.59 4.33 11.15
CA LYS A 163 -30.22 4.74 12.39
C LYS A 163 -31.20 5.88 12.08
N PRO A 164 -32.36 5.94 12.74
CA PRO A 164 -33.26 7.07 12.59
C PRO A 164 -32.56 8.33 13.12
N ASP A 165 -32.66 9.42 12.36
CA ASP A 165 -32.40 10.75 12.90
C ASP A 165 -33.67 11.15 13.64
N GLY A 166 -33.60 11.52 14.92
CA GLY A 166 -34.78 11.75 15.77
C GLY A 166 -35.79 12.80 15.24
N LEU A 167 -35.45 13.46 14.13
CA LEU A 167 -36.24 14.47 13.44
C LEU A 167 -36.71 14.05 12.03
N PHE A 168 -36.09 13.06 11.38
CA PHE A 168 -36.39 12.69 9.99
C PHE A 168 -36.23 11.19 9.71
N ASP A 169 -37.21 10.59 9.03
CA ASP A 169 -37.11 9.22 8.51
C ASP A 169 -36.30 9.21 7.20
N ILE A 170 -34.98 9.05 7.36
CA ILE A 170 -34.04 9.03 6.24
C ILE A 170 -33.94 7.60 5.70
N LYS A 171 -34.37 7.39 4.45
CA LYS A 171 -34.19 6.09 3.76
C LYS A 171 -32.70 5.72 3.67
N PRO A 172 -32.35 4.43 3.82
CA PRO A 172 -30.96 3.99 3.71
C PRO A 172 -30.40 4.15 2.29
N VAL A 173 -29.12 4.54 2.16
CA VAL A 173 -28.41 4.53 0.85
C VAL A 173 -28.42 3.11 0.28
N MET A 174 -28.15 2.17 1.17
CA MET A 174 -28.14 0.75 0.90
C MET A 174 -28.57 0.05 2.18
N PRO A 175 -29.59 -0.83 2.15
CA PRO A 175 -29.93 -1.64 3.30
C PRO A 175 -28.74 -2.47 3.80
N LYS A 176 -28.64 -2.71 5.12
CA LYS A 176 -27.54 -3.50 5.70
C LYS A 176 -27.43 -4.91 5.10
N ALA A 177 -28.58 -5.53 4.80
CA ALA A 177 -28.64 -6.84 4.16
C ALA A 177 -28.04 -6.82 2.74
N ASP A 178 -28.36 -5.79 1.97
CA ASP A 178 -27.84 -5.61 0.61
C ASP A 178 -26.32 -5.33 0.63
N ALA A 179 -25.84 -4.53 1.59
CA ALA A 179 -24.40 -4.30 1.79
C ALA A 179 -23.65 -5.60 2.14
N ALA A 180 -24.25 -6.47 2.97
CA ALA A 180 -23.67 -7.77 3.30
C ALA A 180 -23.63 -8.70 2.07
N ILE A 181 -24.69 -8.73 1.26
CA ILE A 181 -24.73 -9.51 0.01
C ILE A 181 -23.65 -9.02 -0.95
N LEU A 182 -23.54 -7.70 -1.13
CA LEU A 182 -22.54 -7.11 -2.02
C LEU A 182 -21.11 -7.44 -1.60
N LEU A 183 -20.81 -7.38 -0.29
CA LEU A 183 -19.49 -7.75 0.21
C LEU A 183 -19.13 -9.19 -0.14
N GLU A 184 -20.08 -10.12 0.01
CA GLU A 184 -19.89 -11.52 -0.35
C GLU A 184 -19.72 -11.71 -1.86
N VAL A 185 -20.50 -10.99 -2.68
CA VAL A 185 -20.35 -11.01 -4.14
C VAL A 185 -18.96 -10.59 -4.56
N MET A 186 -18.46 -9.48 -4.01
CA MET A 186 -17.11 -8.98 -4.29
C MET A 186 -16.04 -9.97 -3.82
N TYR A 187 -16.18 -10.52 -2.60
CA TYR A 187 -15.19 -11.45 -2.03
C TYR A 187 -15.06 -12.75 -2.83
N ARG A 188 -16.18 -13.27 -3.35
CA ARG A 188 -16.20 -14.49 -4.18
C ARG A 188 -15.48 -14.30 -5.50
N ASP A 189 -15.63 -13.14 -6.14
CA ASP A 189 -14.94 -12.78 -7.39
C ASP A 189 -13.82 -11.74 -7.16
N ARG A 190 -13.09 -11.88 -6.05
CA ARG A 190 -12.03 -10.94 -5.65
C ARG A 190 -10.86 -10.85 -6.64
N LYS A 191 -10.62 -11.93 -7.40
CA LYS A 191 -9.63 -11.98 -8.47
C LYS A 191 -10.08 -11.12 -9.65
N GLY A 192 -11.31 -11.34 -10.14
CA GLY A 192 -11.89 -10.55 -11.22
C GLY A 192 -12.02 -9.08 -10.83
N PHE A 193 -12.38 -8.79 -9.58
CA PHE A 193 -12.40 -7.43 -9.03
C PHE A 193 -11.07 -6.72 -9.19
N LEU A 194 -9.97 -7.34 -8.72
CA LEU A 194 -8.64 -6.74 -8.80
C LEU A 194 -8.24 -6.48 -10.26
N ARG A 195 -8.47 -7.45 -11.16
CA ARG A 195 -8.19 -7.27 -12.60
C ARG A 195 -8.97 -6.10 -13.18
N ALA A 196 -10.28 -6.07 -12.95
CA ALA A 196 -11.15 -5.03 -13.49
C ALA A 196 -10.70 -3.62 -13.03
N TRP A 197 -10.30 -3.46 -11.75
CA TRP A 197 -9.86 -2.15 -11.24
C TRP A 197 -8.41 -1.79 -11.62
N ALA A 198 -7.53 -2.79 -11.79
CA ALA A 198 -6.16 -2.54 -12.24
C ALA A 198 -6.09 -2.14 -13.72
N GLU A 199 -6.95 -2.72 -14.56
CA GLU A 199 -6.86 -2.59 -16.02
C GLU A 199 -7.71 -1.44 -16.60
N THR A 200 -8.74 -0.97 -15.88
CA THR A 200 -9.72 0.00 -16.43
C THR A 200 -9.68 1.40 -15.80
N HIS A 201 -10.23 2.39 -16.50
CA HIS A 201 -10.58 3.71 -15.93
C HIS A 201 -11.85 3.61 -15.08
N ALA A 202 -11.73 2.95 -13.92
CA ALA A 202 -12.82 2.79 -12.98
C ALA A 202 -12.95 4.02 -12.05
N PRO A 203 -14.18 4.45 -11.71
CA PRO A 203 -14.38 5.49 -10.70
C PRO A 203 -13.95 5.02 -9.31
N SER A 204 -13.78 5.98 -8.42
CA SER A 204 -13.64 5.76 -6.98
C SER A 204 -14.56 4.70 -6.41
N LEU A 205 -13.99 3.76 -5.68
CA LEU A 205 -14.72 2.81 -4.85
C LEU A 205 -14.94 3.30 -3.41
N SER A 206 -14.35 4.44 -3.01
CA SER A 206 -14.42 4.94 -1.64
C SER A 206 -15.87 5.07 -1.11
N PRO A 207 -16.86 5.59 -1.88
CA PRO A 207 -18.26 5.63 -1.46
C PRO A 207 -18.85 4.27 -1.11
N LEU A 208 -18.53 3.26 -1.93
CA LEU A 208 -19.00 1.89 -1.73
C LEU A 208 -18.26 1.23 -0.56
N LEU A 209 -16.93 1.38 -0.50
CA LEU A 209 -16.10 0.87 0.59
C LEU A 209 -16.51 1.45 1.94
N PHE A 210 -16.93 2.72 2.00
CA PHE A 210 -17.48 3.31 3.21
C PHE A 210 -18.69 2.54 3.73
N ILE A 211 -19.67 2.25 2.87
CA ILE A 211 -20.87 1.48 3.24
C ILE A 211 -20.48 0.05 3.68
N LEU A 212 -19.58 -0.61 2.96
CA LEU A 212 -19.12 -1.96 3.29
C LEU A 212 -18.32 -2.01 4.60
N TRP A 213 -17.47 -1.01 4.85
CA TRP A 213 -16.74 -0.82 6.10
C TRP A 213 -17.70 -0.66 7.27
N ARG A 214 -18.72 0.20 7.13
CA ARG A 214 -19.77 0.36 8.14
C ARG A 214 -20.51 -0.96 8.39
N CYS A 215 -20.80 -1.73 7.33
CA CYS A 215 -21.44 -3.04 7.43
C CYS A 215 -20.60 -4.02 8.28
N ALA A 216 -19.30 -4.13 7.99
CA ALA A 216 -18.38 -4.95 8.78
C ALA A 216 -18.32 -4.48 10.25
N LYS A 217 -18.19 -3.17 10.47
CA LYS A 217 -18.06 -2.56 11.79
C LYS A 217 -19.28 -2.73 12.69
N GLN A 218 -20.49 -2.54 12.16
CA GLN A 218 -21.71 -2.69 12.95
C GLN A 218 -22.00 -4.14 13.32
N THR A 219 -21.67 -5.06 12.43
CA THR A 219 -22.08 -6.46 12.59
C THR A 219 -21.16 -7.22 13.53
N ARG A 220 -19.92 -6.74 13.71
CA ARG A 220 -18.88 -7.34 14.58
C ARG A 220 -18.63 -8.82 14.26
N MET A 221 -18.96 -9.25 13.05
CA MET A 221 -18.74 -10.62 12.58
C MET A 221 -17.36 -10.70 11.95
N THR A 222 -16.47 -11.54 12.50
CA THR A 222 -15.09 -11.70 12.00
C THR A 222 -15.05 -12.04 10.52
N ASN A 223 -15.95 -12.91 10.02
CA ASN A 223 -15.98 -13.27 8.60
C ASN A 223 -16.28 -12.08 7.67
N ARG A 224 -17.14 -11.14 8.09
CA ARG A 224 -17.39 -9.92 7.32
C ARG A 224 -16.18 -9.00 7.29
N TRP A 225 -15.47 -8.90 8.40
CA TRP A 225 -14.20 -8.17 8.44
C TRP A 225 -13.14 -8.80 7.54
N ILE A 226 -13.02 -10.13 7.53
CA ILE A 226 -12.11 -10.83 6.61
C ILE A 226 -12.45 -10.52 5.15
N SER A 227 -13.73 -10.61 4.76
CA SER A 227 -14.14 -10.26 3.40
C SER A 227 -13.86 -8.79 3.07
N PHE A 228 -14.11 -7.88 4.00
CA PHE A 228 -13.82 -6.46 3.83
C PHE A 228 -12.33 -6.19 3.68
N CYS A 229 -11.49 -6.74 4.57
CA CYS A 229 -10.03 -6.62 4.52
C CYS A 229 -9.47 -7.06 3.16
N GLU A 230 -9.93 -8.20 2.65
CA GLU A 230 -9.51 -8.74 1.35
C GLU A 230 -9.81 -7.76 0.20
N ILE A 231 -11.04 -7.22 0.15
CA ILE A 231 -11.44 -6.27 -0.88
C ILE A 231 -10.74 -4.92 -0.71
N HIS A 232 -10.65 -4.44 0.53
CA HIS A 232 -10.00 -3.18 0.86
C HIS A 232 -8.53 -3.19 0.43
N TRP A 233 -7.75 -4.20 0.78
CA TRP A 233 -6.33 -4.23 0.44
C TRP A 233 -6.07 -4.50 -1.05
N ARG A 234 -6.92 -5.28 -1.73
CA ARG A 234 -6.88 -5.38 -3.21
C ARG A 234 -7.12 -4.02 -3.84
N TYR A 235 -8.11 -3.28 -3.36
CA TYR A 235 -8.36 -1.92 -3.83
C TYR A 235 -7.23 -0.97 -3.49
N TYR A 236 -6.63 -1.10 -2.30
CA TYR A 236 -5.54 -0.26 -1.81
C TYR A 236 -4.33 -0.28 -2.76
N ILE A 237 -4.04 -1.42 -3.39
CA ILE A 237 -2.98 -1.54 -4.41
C ILE A 237 -3.27 -0.71 -5.67
N VAL A 238 -4.53 -0.57 -6.09
CA VAL A 238 -4.89 0.00 -7.40
C VAL A 238 -5.52 1.39 -7.31
N ALA A 239 -5.73 1.88 -6.09
CA ALA A 239 -6.33 3.17 -5.77
C ALA A 239 -5.51 4.38 -6.25
N GLY A 240 -6.21 5.41 -6.75
CA GLY A 240 -5.69 6.74 -7.09
C GLY A 240 -5.69 7.73 -5.91
N THR A 241 -5.40 9.00 -6.21
CA THR A 241 -5.35 10.10 -5.21
C THR A 241 -6.66 10.40 -4.52
N ASP A 242 -7.77 10.12 -5.18
CA ASP A 242 -9.13 10.42 -4.74
C ASP A 242 -9.57 9.60 -3.51
N HIS A 243 -8.69 8.77 -2.92
CA HIS A 243 -9.07 7.85 -1.83
C HIS A 243 -8.21 7.89 -0.58
N ILE A 244 -7.04 8.54 -0.61
CA ILE A 244 -5.99 8.36 0.41
C ILE A 244 -6.54 8.57 1.82
N GLY A 245 -7.26 9.68 2.05
CA GLY A 245 -7.82 10.00 3.37
C GLY A 245 -8.90 9.02 3.87
N THR A 246 -9.62 8.31 2.99
CA THR A 246 -10.59 7.29 3.43
C THR A 246 -9.94 5.94 3.70
N LEU A 247 -8.92 5.59 2.91
CA LEU A 247 -8.28 4.30 2.99
C LEU A 247 -7.44 4.16 4.27
N GLU A 248 -6.81 5.24 4.74
CA GLU A 248 -6.10 5.24 6.02
C GLU A 248 -7.01 4.86 7.19
N ALA A 249 -8.21 5.43 7.25
CA ALA A 249 -9.19 5.11 8.29
C ALA A 249 -9.66 3.65 8.23
N TYR A 250 -9.87 3.12 7.02
CA TYR A 250 -10.23 1.72 6.84
C TYR A 250 -9.08 0.79 7.24
N ASN A 251 -7.84 1.15 6.87
CA ASN A 251 -6.66 0.37 7.17
C ASN A 251 -6.40 0.29 8.69
N LYS A 252 -6.64 1.38 9.42
CA LYS A 252 -6.54 1.38 10.89
C LYS A 252 -7.46 0.34 11.54
N ASP A 253 -8.73 0.30 11.13
CA ASP A 253 -9.69 -0.68 11.65
C ASP A 253 -9.39 -2.09 11.11
N ALA A 254 -9.05 -2.23 9.82
CA ALA A 254 -8.71 -3.50 9.19
C ALA A 254 -7.48 -4.15 9.84
N GLY A 255 -6.51 -3.35 10.28
CA GLY A 255 -5.32 -3.81 11.01
C GLY A 255 -5.65 -4.58 12.29
N GLN A 256 -6.75 -4.24 12.97
CA GLN A 256 -7.21 -4.99 14.16
C GLN A 256 -7.63 -6.43 13.84
N TYR A 257 -7.99 -6.69 12.58
CA TYR A 257 -8.41 -8.01 12.09
C TYR A 257 -7.32 -8.70 11.26
N TYR A 258 -6.11 -8.13 11.17
CA TYR A 258 -5.00 -8.68 10.39
C TYR A 258 -4.72 -10.14 10.74
N GLU A 259 -4.59 -10.47 12.03
CA GLU A 259 -4.33 -11.84 12.49
C GLU A 259 -5.49 -12.82 12.21
N SER A 260 -6.73 -12.31 12.13
CA SER A 260 -7.89 -13.13 11.75
C SER A 260 -7.99 -13.36 10.24
N TRP A 261 -7.53 -12.38 9.46
CA TRP A 261 -7.50 -12.44 8.00
C TRP A 261 -6.32 -13.26 7.49
N LEU A 262 -5.13 -13.14 8.10
CA LEU A 262 -3.87 -13.70 7.63
C LEU A 262 -3.92 -15.21 7.28
N PRO A 263 -4.57 -16.10 8.07
CA PRO A 263 -4.67 -17.51 7.73
C PRO A 263 -5.59 -17.80 6.52
N LYS A 264 -6.53 -16.89 6.24
CA LYS A 264 -7.54 -16.99 5.17
C LYS A 264 -7.16 -16.18 3.92
N SER A 265 -6.18 -15.29 4.05
CA SER A 265 -5.55 -14.51 2.99
C SER A 265 -4.70 -15.39 2.08
N ARG A 266 -5.34 -16.15 1.20
CA ARG A 266 -4.63 -16.87 0.14
C ARG A 266 -5.12 -16.35 -1.21
N PRO A 267 -4.18 -16.14 -2.16
CA PRO A 267 -4.56 -15.99 -3.55
C PRO A 267 -5.50 -17.13 -3.95
N VAL A 268 -6.48 -16.81 -4.80
CA VAL A 268 -7.45 -17.81 -5.30
C VAL A 268 -6.72 -18.96 -6.00
N ASP A 269 -5.72 -18.61 -6.81
CA ASP A 269 -4.89 -19.51 -7.60
C ASP A 269 -3.55 -18.83 -7.95
N LEU A 270 -2.72 -19.52 -8.74
CA LEU A 270 -1.43 -18.98 -9.19
C LEU A 270 -1.57 -17.70 -10.01
N GLU A 271 -2.59 -17.62 -10.88
CA GLU A 271 -2.81 -16.45 -11.70
C GLU A 271 -3.21 -15.24 -10.83
N ASP A 272 -4.03 -15.43 -9.79
CA ASP A 272 -4.37 -14.38 -8.83
C ASP A 272 -3.15 -13.84 -8.08
N ALA A 273 -2.23 -14.72 -7.64
CA ALA A 273 -0.99 -14.27 -6.99
C ALA A 273 -0.12 -13.43 -7.92
N ARG A 274 0.00 -13.83 -9.19
CA ARG A 274 0.71 -13.06 -10.21
C ARG A 274 0.02 -11.72 -10.45
N THR A 275 -1.32 -11.70 -10.53
CA THR A 275 -2.10 -10.48 -10.69
C THR A 275 -1.87 -9.50 -9.53
N ILE A 276 -1.86 -9.97 -8.28
CA ILE A 276 -1.58 -9.12 -7.10
C ILE A 276 -0.19 -8.49 -7.19
N LEU A 277 0.84 -9.30 -7.48
CA LEU A 277 2.21 -8.82 -7.62
C LEU A 277 2.35 -7.81 -8.77
N HIS A 278 1.79 -8.12 -9.93
CA HIS A 278 1.82 -7.23 -11.09
C HIS A 278 1.07 -5.92 -10.86
N ALA A 279 -0.11 -5.96 -10.24
CA ALA A 279 -0.88 -4.77 -9.91
C ALA A 279 -0.08 -3.83 -8.98
N PHE A 280 0.59 -4.39 -7.97
CA PHE A 280 1.47 -3.61 -7.10
C PHE A 280 2.67 -3.03 -7.86
N THR A 281 3.36 -3.84 -8.65
CA THR A 281 4.49 -3.38 -9.47
C THR A 281 4.07 -2.24 -10.41
N GLN A 282 2.94 -2.37 -11.09
CA GLN A 282 2.39 -1.32 -11.95
C GLN A 282 2.07 -0.06 -11.17
N ARG A 283 1.40 -0.17 -10.00
CA ARG A 283 1.08 1.00 -9.15
C ARG A 283 2.33 1.79 -8.74
N MET A 284 3.43 1.10 -8.47
CA MET A 284 4.69 1.68 -8.04
C MET A 284 5.56 2.22 -9.20
N GLN A 285 5.22 1.89 -10.45
CA GLN A 285 5.95 2.35 -11.65
C GLN A 285 5.19 3.44 -12.42
N SER A 286 3.86 3.35 -12.45
CA SER A 286 2.99 4.29 -13.15
C SER A 286 2.73 5.51 -12.27
N THR A 287 3.49 6.58 -12.47
CA THR A 287 3.27 7.87 -11.79
C THR A 287 2.53 8.83 -12.72
N SER A 288 1.40 9.35 -12.27
CA SER A 288 0.68 10.45 -12.93
C SER A 288 0.08 11.39 -11.89
N ILE A 289 -0.49 12.52 -12.32
CA ILE A 289 -1.18 13.46 -11.42
C ILE A 289 -2.29 12.76 -10.62
N LEU A 290 -3.06 11.87 -11.28
CA LEU A 290 -4.12 11.07 -10.67
C LEU A 290 -3.63 9.86 -9.85
N TYR A 291 -2.36 9.46 -10.02
CA TYR A 291 -1.75 8.29 -9.38
C TYR A 291 -0.31 8.63 -8.96
N PRO A 292 -0.13 9.54 -7.99
CA PRO A 292 1.20 9.83 -7.45
C PRO A 292 1.74 8.59 -6.73
N LEU A 293 3.05 8.50 -6.60
CA LEU A 293 3.67 7.43 -5.84
C LEU A 293 3.22 7.51 -4.36
N PRO A 294 2.83 6.39 -3.75
CA PRO A 294 2.41 6.36 -2.35
C PRO A 294 3.60 6.66 -1.45
N ASP A 295 3.41 7.33 -0.31
CA ASP A 295 4.51 7.50 0.65
C ASP A 295 5.00 6.15 1.22
N VAL A 296 6.12 6.18 1.96
CA VAL A 296 6.74 4.94 2.49
C VAL A 296 5.79 4.16 3.41
N PRO A 297 5.07 4.77 4.38
CA PRO A 297 4.09 4.06 5.20
C PRO A 297 2.98 3.39 4.38
N THR A 298 2.42 4.10 3.41
CA THR A 298 1.37 3.59 2.51
C THR A 298 1.90 2.42 1.68
N MET A 299 3.09 2.55 1.08
CA MET A 299 3.75 1.45 0.36
C MET A 299 3.99 0.26 1.29
N GLY A 300 4.44 0.49 2.52
CA GLY A 300 4.64 -0.53 3.55
C GLY A 300 3.38 -1.34 3.82
N THR A 301 2.25 -0.64 3.97
CA THR A 301 0.94 -1.29 4.13
C THR A 301 0.59 -2.13 2.90
N MET A 302 0.75 -1.59 1.69
CA MET A 302 0.49 -2.32 0.44
C MET A 302 1.34 -3.60 0.34
N ILE A 303 2.65 -3.51 0.59
CA ILE A 303 3.55 -4.66 0.44
C ILE A 303 3.29 -5.74 1.50
N SER A 304 2.80 -5.36 2.69
CA SER A 304 2.40 -6.33 3.73
C SER A 304 1.19 -7.19 3.35
N PHE A 305 0.38 -6.72 2.40
CA PHE A 305 -0.69 -7.51 1.78
C PHE A 305 -0.16 -8.34 0.60
N VAL A 306 0.70 -7.75 -0.25
CA VAL A 306 1.26 -8.42 -1.44
C VAL A 306 2.19 -9.57 -1.06
N VAL A 307 2.95 -9.41 0.03
CA VAL A 307 3.87 -10.39 0.60
C VAL A 307 3.48 -10.63 2.07
N PRO A 308 2.42 -11.40 2.32
CA PRO A 308 1.89 -11.57 3.67
C PRO A 308 2.77 -12.52 4.50
N ARG A 309 2.74 -12.35 5.82
CA ARG A 309 3.47 -13.21 6.79
C ARG A 309 3.15 -14.70 6.70
N SER A 310 1.95 -15.04 6.23
CA SER A 310 1.51 -16.43 6.03
C SER A 310 2.27 -17.13 4.90
N GLY A 311 3.04 -16.39 4.11
CA GLY A 311 3.86 -16.90 3.03
C GLY A 311 3.24 -16.71 1.66
N LEU A 312 4.00 -17.09 0.64
CA LEU A 312 3.63 -17.01 -0.77
C LEU A 312 3.32 -18.42 -1.30
N ILE A 313 2.60 -18.49 -2.41
CA ILE A 313 2.39 -19.76 -3.13
C ILE A 313 3.55 -20.01 -4.10
N PRO A 314 3.92 -21.27 -4.38
CA PRO A 314 4.95 -21.57 -5.38
C PRO A 314 4.54 -21.14 -6.79
N GLY A 315 5.51 -20.77 -7.63
CA GLY A 315 5.30 -20.41 -9.05
C GLY A 315 5.33 -18.90 -9.36
N VAL A 316 5.73 -18.08 -8.39
CA VAL A 316 5.89 -16.62 -8.53
C VAL A 316 7.34 -16.16 -8.29
N GLU A 317 8.28 -17.09 -8.14
CA GLU A 317 9.66 -16.83 -7.72
C GLU A 317 10.42 -15.91 -8.68
N GLU A 318 10.06 -15.90 -9.97
CA GLU A 318 10.65 -15.00 -10.96
C GLU A 318 10.29 -13.52 -10.75
N LEU A 319 9.22 -13.23 -10.01
CA LEU A 319 8.78 -11.86 -9.73
C LEU A 319 9.50 -11.23 -8.53
N PHE A 320 10.19 -12.03 -7.71
CA PHE A 320 10.75 -11.57 -6.44
C PHE A 320 11.88 -10.55 -6.56
N ILE A 321 12.87 -10.81 -7.42
CA ILE A 321 13.99 -9.87 -7.63
C ILE A 321 13.49 -8.53 -8.19
N PRO A 322 12.66 -8.50 -9.26
CA PRO A 322 12.06 -7.24 -9.74
C PRO A 322 11.28 -6.49 -8.65
N LEU A 323 10.47 -7.21 -7.87
CA LEU A 323 9.68 -6.63 -6.77
C LEU A 323 10.57 -5.97 -5.72
N ILE A 324 11.58 -6.67 -5.22
CA ILE A 324 12.39 -6.16 -4.11
C ILE A 324 13.27 -4.98 -4.54
N ARG A 325 13.77 -4.99 -5.79
CA ARG A 325 14.47 -3.85 -6.40
C ARG A 325 13.59 -2.61 -6.44
N LEU A 326 12.33 -2.77 -6.82
CA LEU A 326 11.37 -1.68 -6.86
C LEU A 326 11.10 -1.11 -5.45
N VAL A 327 10.83 -1.97 -4.48
CA VAL A 327 10.56 -1.58 -3.09
C VAL A 327 11.74 -0.85 -2.44
N PHE A 328 12.94 -1.43 -2.50
CA PHE A 328 14.14 -0.81 -1.92
C PHE A 328 14.56 0.43 -2.70
N GLY A 329 14.50 0.39 -4.04
CA GLY A 329 14.77 1.55 -4.88
C GLY A 329 13.88 2.73 -4.51
N TYR A 330 12.57 2.49 -4.35
CA TYR A 330 11.62 3.50 -3.93
C TYR A 330 11.90 4.03 -2.51
N PHE A 331 12.09 3.12 -1.54
CA PHE A 331 12.44 3.50 -0.17
C PHE A 331 13.65 4.44 -0.13
N TRP A 332 14.72 4.09 -0.84
CA TRP A 332 15.94 4.88 -0.89
C TRP A 332 15.81 6.21 -1.61
N VAL A 333 14.97 6.32 -2.64
CA VAL A 333 14.65 7.60 -3.28
C VAL A 333 13.86 8.48 -2.32
N SER A 334 12.87 7.91 -1.63
CA SER A 334 12.02 8.61 -0.68
C SER A 334 12.77 9.18 0.52
N VAL A 335 13.93 8.61 0.86
CA VAL A 335 14.74 9.06 1.99
C VAL A 335 15.96 9.90 1.58
N ALA A 336 16.31 9.94 0.31
CA ALA A 336 17.49 10.67 -0.19
C ALA A 336 17.37 12.18 0.10
N GLY A 337 18.44 12.77 0.65
CA GLY A 337 18.52 14.20 0.93
C GLY A 337 17.68 14.69 2.11
N LYS A 338 16.99 13.78 2.82
CA LYS A 338 16.22 14.09 4.02
C LYS A 338 17.08 13.76 5.25
N SER A 339 17.32 14.76 6.10
CA SER A 339 18.02 14.54 7.37
C SER A 339 17.11 13.79 8.35
N LEU A 340 17.68 13.02 9.28
CA LEU A 340 16.94 12.37 10.37
C LEU A 340 16.20 13.39 11.27
N TYR A 341 16.57 14.67 11.20
CA TYR A 341 16.14 15.72 12.12
C TYR A 341 15.18 16.76 11.52
N THR A 342 14.85 16.70 10.22
CA THR A 342 13.93 17.68 9.59
C THR A 342 12.89 17.05 8.65
N LYS A 343 11.62 17.34 8.94
CA LYS A 343 10.43 17.25 8.05
C LYS A 343 10.07 15.88 7.44
N PHE A 344 10.68 14.78 7.84
CA PHE A 344 10.30 13.44 7.39
C PHE A 344 9.87 12.57 8.58
N CYS A 345 8.57 12.27 8.69
CA CYS A 345 7.99 11.36 9.70
C CYS A 345 8.20 9.90 9.27
N LEU A 346 9.46 9.49 9.13
CA LEU A 346 9.77 8.07 8.99
C LEU A 346 10.11 7.51 10.37
N GLU A 347 9.48 6.41 10.72
CA GLU A 347 9.66 5.74 11.99
C GLU A 347 10.37 4.39 11.79
N ALA A 348 10.87 3.82 12.89
CA ALA A 348 11.47 2.49 12.87
C ALA A 348 10.51 1.42 12.31
N GLU A 349 9.20 1.60 12.52
CA GLU A 349 8.15 0.71 12.02
C GLU A 349 8.02 0.73 10.49
N ASP A 350 8.26 1.88 9.86
CA ASP A 350 8.22 1.99 8.40
C ASP A 350 9.35 1.18 7.76
N VAL A 351 10.56 1.27 8.33
CA VAL A 351 11.71 0.47 7.90
C VAL A 351 11.40 -1.02 8.06
N ALA A 352 10.85 -1.42 9.21
CA ALA A 352 10.47 -2.80 9.46
C ALA A 352 9.49 -3.31 8.39
N THR A 353 8.53 -2.48 8.01
CA THR A 353 7.49 -2.83 7.03
C THR A 353 8.06 -2.98 5.61
N VAL A 354 9.04 -2.16 5.22
CA VAL A 354 9.75 -2.27 3.93
C VAL A 354 10.63 -3.52 3.86
N VAL A 355 11.28 -3.84 4.98
CA VAL A 355 12.27 -4.91 5.04
C VAL A 355 11.63 -6.29 5.23
N HIS A 356 10.51 -6.38 5.96
CA HIS A 356 9.82 -7.63 6.25
C HIS A 356 9.53 -8.53 5.01
N PRO A 357 9.03 -8.02 3.86
CA PRO A 357 8.83 -8.80 2.64
C PRO A 357 10.07 -9.57 2.17
N ALA A 358 11.27 -9.01 2.36
CA ALA A 358 12.52 -9.66 1.96
C ALA A 358 12.67 -11.04 2.65
N PHE A 359 12.27 -11.15 3.91
CA PHE A 359 12.48 -12.37 4.71
C PHE A 359 11.41 -13.41 4.47
N VAL A 360 10.17 -12.97 4.23
CA VAL A 360 9.11 -13.86 3.73
C VAL A 360 9.56 -14.50 2.41
N ILE A 361 10.14 -13.72 1.50
CA ILE A 361 10.67 -14.21 0.23
C ILE A 361 11.87 -15.15 0.43
N VAL A 362 12.84 -14.81 1.29
CA VAL A 362 13.98 -15.70 1.56
C VAL A 362 13.49 -17.05 2.10
N LYS A 363 12.58 -17.06 3.10
CA LYS A 363 12.02 -18.31 3.64
C LYS A 363 11.31 -19.13 2.56
N HIS A 364 10.57 -18.48 1.68
CA HIS A 364 9.92 -19.13 0.54
C HIS A 364 10.95 -19.76 -0.41
N LEU A 365 11.97 -19.00 -0.82
CA LEU A 365 13.01 -19.45 -1.74
C LEU A 365 13.84 -20.58 -1.15
N VAL A 366 14.21 -20.53 0.14
CA VAL A 366 14.92 -21.63 0.82
C VAL A 366 14.10 -22.92 0.76
N LYS A 367 12.77 -22.83 0.90
CA LYS A 367 11.89 -23.99 0.89
C LYS A 367 11.66 -24.55 -0.53
N HIS A 368 11.54 -23.70 -1.53
CA HIS A 368 11.06 -24.10 -2.87
C HIS A 368 12.13 -24.06 -3.97
N THR A 369 13.10 -23.14 -3.88
CA THR A 369 14.17 -22.96 -4.87
C THR A 369 15.48 -22.50 -4.21
N PRO A 370 16.20 -23.36 -3.47
CA PRO A 370 17.36 -22.97 -2.66
C PRO A 370 18.49 -22.28 -3.43
N SER A 371 18.69 -22.65 -4.70
CA SER A 371 19.68 -22.00 -5.58
C SER A 371 19.38 -20.51 -5.79
N ARG A 372 18.11 -20.15 -5.95
CA ARG A 372 17.66 -18.76 -6.10
C ARG A 372 17.68 -17.98 -4.78
N ALA A 373 17.64 -18.67 -3.64
CA ALA A 373 17.72 -18.00 -2.33
C ALA A 373 19.07 -17.26 -2.18
N LYS A 374 20.18 -17.86 -2.63
CA LYS A 374 21.51 -17.21 -2.59
C LYS A 374 21.59 -16.01 -3.52
N GLU A 375 21.05 -16.13 -4.74
CA GLU A 375 20.96 -15.02 -5.70
C GLU A 375 20.15 -13.85 -5.13
N PHE A 376 19.00 -14.16 -4.51
CA PHE A 376 18.14 -13.17 -3.89
C PHE A 376 18.81 -12.48 -2.69
N VAL A 377 19.51 -13.23 -1.83
CA VAL A 377 20.25 -12.63 -0.70
C VAL A 377 21.35 -11.70 -1.20
N LYS A 378 22.10 -12.09 -2.24
CA LYS A 378 23.09 -11.21 -2.85
C LYS A 378 22.48 -9.92 -3.38
N GLU A 379 21.29 -10.01 -3.97
CA GLU A 379 20.54 -8.83 -4.40
C GLU A 379 20.12 -7.94 -3.21
N LEU A 380 19.65 -8.51 -2.10
CA LEU A 380 19.33 -7.75 -0.89
C LEU A 380 20.55 -7.00 -0.33
N ILE A 381 21.72 -7.65 -0.36
CA ILE A 381 22.98 -7.03 0.05
C ILE A 381 23.26 -5.82 -0.85
N ASN A 382 23.17 -5.97 -2.18
CA ASN A 382 23.40 -4.86 -3.12
C ASN A 382 22.38 -3.72 -2.95
N LEU A 383 21.14 -4.04 -2.57
CA LEU A 383 20.08 -3.06 -2.29
C LEU A 383 20.24 -2.37 -0.94
N GLY A 384 21.22 -2.75 -0.12
CA GLY A 384 21.52 -2.09 1.15
C GLY A 384 20.62 -2.53 2.30
N ILE A 385 20.38 -3.83 2.44
CA ILE A 385 19.55 -4.38 3.53
C ILE A 385 20.07 -3.99 4.93
N ILE A 386 21.39 -4.04 5.15
CA ILE A 386 21.99 -3.69 6.44
C ILE A 386 21.84 -2.20 6.71
N GLU A 387 22.08 -1.36 5.71
CA GLU A 387 21.91 0.10 5.80
C GLU A 387 20.45 0.47 6.10
N SER A 388 19.50 -0.27 5.54
CA SER A 388 18.07 -0.08 5.81
C SER A 388 17.76 -0.38 7.28
N LEU A 389 18.17 -1.55 7.78
CA LEU A 389 17.98 -1.94 9.18
C LEU A 389 18.69 -0.97 10.15
N SER A 390 19.94 -0.62 9.85
CA SER A 390 20.74 0.38 10.57
C SER A 390 19.99 1.71 10.73
N ARG A 391 19.32 2.16 9.67
CA ARG A 391 18.53 3.38 9.69
C ARG A 391 17.27 3.24 10.55
N GLY A 392 16.66 2.05 10.59
CA GLY A 392 15.59 1.73 11.53
C GLY A 392 16.03 1.96 12.98
N PHE A 393 17.20 1.43 13.36
CA PHE A 393 17.78 1.63 14.70
C PHE A 393 18.13 3.09 15.00
N ALA A 394 18.61 3.85 14.00
CA ALA A 394 18.87 5.29 14.16
C ALA A 394 17.59 6.14 14.30
N LEU A 395 16.44 5.62 13.82
CA LEU A 395 15.13 6.27 13.89
C LEU A 395 14.32 5.90 15.13
N VAL A 396 14.81 4.96 15.94
CA VAL A 396 14.21 4.64 17.23
C VAL A 396 14.23 5.92 18.08
N LYS A 397 13.04 6.45 18.39
CA LYS A 397 12.86 7.62 19.26
C LYS A 397 12.43 7.19 20.65
N ARG A 398 12.62 8.10 21.60
CA ARG A 398 12.07 8.03 22.96
C ARG A 398 10.54 7.99 22.89
N GLU A 399 9.94 6.86 23.23
CA GLU A 399 8.50 6.77 23.48
C GLU A 399 8.24 6.59 24.98
N PRO A 400 7.83 7.65 25.68
CA PRO A 400 7.32 7.50 27.03
C PRO A 400 5.99 6.73 26.92
N GLU A 401 5.83 5.67 27.72
CA GLU A 401 4.60 4.86 27.91
C GLU A 401 4.47 3.51 27.19
N LEU A 402 5.51 2.97 26.54
CA LEU A 402 5.44 1.57 26.04
C LEU A 402 5.45 0.56 27.20
N ASP A 403 4.34 -0.16 27.35
CA ASP A 403 4.17 -1.32 28.24
C ASP A 403 5.24 -2.38 27.92
N GLU A 404 6.03 -2.78 28.92
CA GLU A 404 7.06 -3.83 28.81
C GLU A 404 6.49 -5.18 28.33
N HIS A 405 5.16 -5.38 28.42
CA HIS A 405 4.46 -6.53 27.87
C HIS A 405 3.91 -6.35 26.45
N ALA A 406 3.91 -5.14 25.90
CA ALA A 406 3.47 -4.85 24.54
C ALA A 406 4.60 -5.14 23.52
N LYS A 407 4.89 -6.43 23.34
CA LYS A 407 5.44 -7.09 22.13
C LYS A 407 6.57 -6.36 21.40
N PHE A 408 7.75 -7.01 21.33
CA PHE A 408 8.81 -6.83 20.31
C PHE A 408 8.51 -5.75 19.25
N SER A 409 9.28 -4.66 19.26
CA SER A 409 9.26 -3.66 18.17
C SER A 409 9.10 -4.36 16.83
N PRO A 410 8.26 -3.86 15.91
CA PRO A 410 8.20 -4.37 14.55
C PRO A 410 9.60 -4.52 13.92
N LEU A 411 10.50 -3.57 14.18
CA LEU A 411 11.90 -3.61 13.71
C LEU A 411 12.67 -4.80 14.29
N ILE A 412 12.60 -5.01 15.59
CA ILE A 412 13.34 -6.07 16.29
C ILE A 412 12.82 -7.45 15.86
N ARG A 413 11.50 -7.62 15.74
CA ARG A 413 10.91 -8.85 15.18
C ARG A 413 11.44 -9.14 13.78
N VAL A 414 11.47 -8.12 12.92
CA VAL A 414 11.97 -8.22 11.55
C VAL A 414 13.46 -8.57 11.53
N CYS A 415 14.25 -8.06 12.46
CA CYS A 415 15.66 -8.45 12.65
C CYS A 415 15.83 -9.92 13.05
N HIS A 416 15.06 -10.44 14.01
CA HIS A 416 15.12 -11.86 14.33
C HIS A 416 14.66 -12.74 13.16
N GLU A 417 13.61 -12.34 12.43
CA GLU A 417 13.15 -13.05 11.24
C GLU A 417 14.20 -13.06 10.14
N PHE A 418 14.93 -11.96 9.94
CA PHE A 418 16.07 -11.87 9.03
C PHE A 418 17.15 -12.88 9.39
N SER A 419 17.64 -12.77 10.62
CA SER A 419 18.68 -13.60 11.22
C SER A 419 18.37 -15.09 11.05
N ASN A 420 17.17 -15.52 11.45
CA ASN A 420 16.72 -16.90 11.30
C ASN A 420 16.61 -17.35 9.84
N SER A 421 16.23 -16.45 8.92
CA SER A 421 16.13 -16.79 7.50
C SER A 421 17.50 -17.02 6.88
N LEU A 422 18.50 -16.19 7.20
CA LEU A 422 19.85 -16.29 6.67
C LEU A 422 20.59 -17.56 7.10
N LEU A 423 20.35 -18.03 8.33
CA LEU A 423 20.92 -19.30 8.82
C LEU A 423 20.59 -20.49 7.90
N ASN A 424 19.46 -20.43 7.19
CA ASN A 424 19.00 -21.49 6.29
C ASN A 424 19.44 -21.31 4.82
N VAL A 425 20.12 -20.22 4.46
CA VAL A 425 20.51 -19.94 3.06
C VAL A 425 21.86 -20.57 2.69
N GLY A 426 22.80 -20.61 3.63
CA GLY A 426 24.14 -21.14 3.39
C GLY A 426 24.97 -21.30 4.68
N PRO A 427 26.14 -21.94 4.59
CA PRO A 427 27.04 -22.11 5.74
C PRO A 427 27.61 -20.77 6.24
N PRO A 428 28.20 -20.73 7.44
CA PRO A 428 28.93 -19.56 7.97
C PRO A 428 29.83 -18.88 6.96
N THR A 429 30.67 -19.66 6.27
CA THR A 429 31.62 -19.18 5.26
C THR A 429 30.98 -18.43 4.09
N TYR A 430 29.74 -18.79 3.73
CA TYR A 430 28.98 -18.07 2.71
C TYR A 430 28.52 -16.71 3.22
N ARG A 431 28.01 -16.64 4.46
CA ARG A 431 27.53 -15.39 5.07
C ARG A 431 28.67 -14.41 5.30
N GLU A 432 29.78 -14.89 5.85
CA GLU A 432 31.01 -14.12 6.03
C GLU A 432 31.46 -13.49 4.70
N SER A 433 31.54 -14.30 3.64
CA SER A 433 32.02 -13.84 2.33
C SER A 433 31.07 -12.85 1.65
N GLU A 434 29.76 -13.09 1.66
CA GLU A 434 28.82 -12.23 0.92
C GLU A 434 28.51 -10.93 1.66
N PHE A 435 28.52 -10.94 3.00
CA PHE A 435 28.25 -9.76 3.83
C PHE A 435 29.50 -9.01 4.29
N ALA A 436 30.71 -9.41 3.87
CA ALA A 436 31.96 -8.76 4.26
C ALA A 436 31.93 -7.23 4.07
N ASP A 437 31.36 -6.76 2.95
CA ASP A 437 31.31 -5.34 2.59
C ASP A 437 30.29 -4.52 3.40
N THR A 438 29.41 -5.17 4.18
CA THR A 438 28.41 -4.48 5.02
C THR A 438 28.85 -4.31 6.48
N PHE A 439 30.02 -4.85 6.87
CA PHE A 439 30.55 -4.77 8.25
C PHE A 439 30.61 -3.33 8.78
N VAL A 440 31.10 -2.40 7.95
CA VAL A 440 31.30 -1.00 8.35
C VAL A 440 29.97 -0.33 8.73
N GLU A 441 28.89 -0.62 8.00
CA GLU A 441 27.57 -0.04 8.27
C GLU A 441 26.95 -0.63 9.52
N TRP A 442 27.09 -1.95 9.69
CA TRP A 442 26.71 -2.62 10.92
C TRP A 442 27.42 -2.05 12.15
N PHE A 443 28.74 -1.88 12.08
CA PHE A 443 29.55 -1.42 13.20
C PHE A 443 29.21 0.01 13.64
N LYS A 444 28.92 0.92 12.69
CA LYS A 444 28.50 2.29 13.01
C LYS A 444 27.21 2.31 13.82
N THR A 445 26.23 1.49 13.46
CA THR A 445 24.96 1.41 14.20
C THR A 445 25.17 0.84 15.60
N LEU A 446 25.99 -0.20 15.76
CA LEU A 446 26.32 -0.74 17.09
C LEU A 446 26.90 0.35 18.00
N ARG A 447 27.85 1.10 17.45
CA ARG A 447 28.48 2.22 18.13
C ARG A 447 27.48 3.34 18.46
N HIS A 448 26.57 3.65 17.54
CA HIS A 448 25.51 4.63 17.75
C HIS A 448 24.65 4.27 18.96
N LEU A 449 24.13 3.03 18.98
CA LEU A 449 23.30 2.49 20.07
C LEU A 449 24.01 2.62 21.43
N ARG A 450 25.28 2.20 21.50
CA ARG A 450 26.10 2.29 22.73
C ARG A 450 26.43 3.72 23.15
N SER A 451 26.56 4.64 22.19
CA SER A 451 26.84 6.05 22.47
C SER A 451 25.61 6.80 22.98
N GLN A 452 24.42 6.50 22.44
CA GLN A 452 23.15 7.08 22.89
C GLN A 452 22.85 6.73 24.34
N ASP A 453 23.05 5.45 24.73
CA ASP A 453 22.91 5.01 26.12
C ASP A 453 23.81 5.82 27.07
N SER A 454 25.06 6.08 26.66
CA SER A 454 26.02 6.86 27.45
C SER A 454 25.73 8.36 27.55
N MET A 455 25.14 8.97 26.50
CA MET A 455 24.95 10.43 26.41
C MET A 455 23.62 10.90 27.02
N LEU A 456 22.57 10.09 26.94
CA LEU A 456 21.23 10.47 27.41
C LEU A 456 21.01 10.15 28.90
N ASN A 457 21.98 9.52 29.56
CA ASN A 457 21.90 9.13 30.98
C ASN A 457 20.60 8.34 31.30
N THR A 458 20.08 7.59 30.32
CA THR A 458 18.78 6.90 30.32
C THR A 458 18.74 5.62 31.15
N ARG A 459 19.79 5.37 31.95
CA ARG A 459 19.96 4.20 32.81
C ARG A 459 18.87 3.99 33.86
N THR A 460 17.92 4.92 34.02
CA THR A 460 16.87 4.82 35.04
C THR A 460 15.49 4.48 34.48
N ASP A 461 15.17 4.80 33.21
CA ASP A 461 13.77 4.75 32.75
C ASP A 461 13.52 3.74 31.61
N HIS A 462 14.52 3.38 30.78
CA HIS A 462 14.32 2.50 29.60
C HIS A 462 15.54 1.63 29.22
N THR A 463 16.38 1.25 30.20
CA THR A 463 17.57 0.39 29.99
C THR A 463 17.24 -0.86 29.15
N ASN A 464 16.10 -1.49 29.42
CA ASN A 464 15.64 -2.70 28.74
C ASN A 464 15.54 -2.56 27.21
N TRP A 465 15.17 -1.39 26.69
CA TRP A 465 14.98 -1.20 25.25
C TRP A 465 16.28 -1.02 24.48
N TYR A 466 17.21 -0.24 25.02
CA TYR A 466 18.54 -0.07 24.43
C TYR A 466 19.36 -1.35 24.56
N GLU A 467 19.24 -2.07 25.69
CA GLU A 467 19.84 -3.39 25.86
C GLU A 467 19.29 -4.39 24.84
N MET A 468 17.97 -4.45 24.64
CA MET A 468 17.36 -5.31 23.61
C MET A 468 17.81 -4.92 22.19
N SER A 469 17.94 -3.62 21.90
CA SER A 469 18.40 -3.13 20.60
C SER A 469 19.87 -3.46 20.35
N ASP A 470 20.76 -3.27 21.34
CA ASP A 470 22.18 -3.66 21.27
C ASP A 470 22.30 -5.18 21.10
N GLN A 471 21.55 -5.96 21.89
CA GLN A 471 21.55 -7.43 21.82
C GLN A 471 21.13 -7.95 20.44
N VAL A 472 20.00 -7.49 19.90
CA VAL A 472 19.53 -7.93 18.57
C VAL A 472 20.48 -7.48 17.46
N TRP A 473 21.11 -6.32 17.60
CA TRP A 473 22.08 -5.85 16.62
C TRP A 473 23.38 -6.67 16.68
N ILE A 474 23.83 -7.08 17.87
CA ILE A 474 24.93 -8.03 18.04
C ILE A 474 24.59 -9.38 17.40
N GLU A 475 23.40 -9.92 17.65
CA GLU A 475 22.96 -11.18 17.06
C GLU A 475 22.97 -11.17 15.53
N ILE A 476 22.61 -10.03 14.90
CA ILE A 476 22.79 -9.85 13.46
C ILE A 476 24.27 -9.98 13.09
N GLY A 477 25.17 -9.31 13.82
CA GLY A 477 26.61 -9.37 13.57
C GLY A 477 27.16 -10.78 13.68
N ASP A 478 26.79 -11.50 14.73
CA ASP A 478 27.20 -12.89 14.98
C ASP A 478 26.76 -13.81 13.83
N ILE A 479 25.52 -13.68 13.36
CA ILE A 479 25.00 -14.49 12.24
C ILE A 479 25.68 -14.17 10.91
N LEU A 480 26.11 -12.92 10.72
CA LEU A 480 26.88 -12.48 9.57
C LEU A 480 28.38 -12.80 9.71
N GLU A 481 28.78 -13.45 10.80
CA GLU A 481 30.16 -13.82 11.12
C GLU A 481 31.10 -12.60 11.24
N TYR A 482 30.59 -11.49 11.78
CA TYR A 482 31.39 -10.29 12.01
C TYR A 482 32.23 -10.41 13.27
N ASP A 483 33.55 -10.21 13.12
CA ASP A 483 34.45 -10.18 14.27
C ASP A 483 34.37 -8.83 15.01
N VAL A 484 33.80 -8.87 16.21
CA VAL A 484 33.66 -7.71 17.10
C VAL A 484 35.00 -7.31 17.74
N GLN A 485 36.05 -8.14 17.66
CA GLN A 485 37.34 -7.93 18.34
C GLN A 485 38.35 -7.05 17.57
N VAL A 486 38.04 -6.54 16.39
CA VAL A 486 38.95 -5.76 15.52
C VAL A 486 38.59 -4.24 15.54
N PRO A 487 39.55 -3.29 15.62
CA PRO A 487 39.88 -2.62 16.88
C PRO A 487 39.36 -1.18 17.03
N ARG A 488 39.39 -0.74 18.29
CA ARG A 488 39.32 0.65 18.79
C ARG A 488 40.28 1.60 18.04
N ALA A 489 39.86 2.16 16.90
CA ALA A 489 40.52 3.33 16.31
C ALA A 489 39.75 4.62 16.62
N GLN A 490 40.50 5.71 16.83
CA GLN A 490 40.14 6.97 17.49
C GLN A 490 39.14 7.86 16.71
N ALA A 491 38.56 8.84 17.42
CA ALA A 491 37.45 9.71 16.99
C ALA A 491 37.88 10.95 16.20
N MET A 492 37.16 11.37 15.13
CA MET A 492 37.18 12.75 14.58
C MET A 492 35.92 13.11 13.72
N SER A 493 35.75 14.40 13.40
CA SER A 493 34.50 15.19 13.37
C SER A 493 33.95 15.67 12.01
N ARG A 494 33.91 14.85 10.93
CA ARG A 494 33.23 15.26 9.68
C ARG A 494 32.31 14.18 9.12
N GLY A 495 31.10 14.61 8.75
CA GLY A 495 30.02 13.75 8.31
C GLY A 495 30.28 13.04 6.97
N CYS A 496 29.73 11.84 6.77
CA CYS A 496 29.75 11.16 5.47
C CYS A 496 28.83 11.86 4.46
N ALA A 497 29.34 12.12 3.26
CA ALA A 497 28.60 12.73 2.18
C ALA A 497 27.62 11.78 1.44
N TYR A 498 27.65 10.48 1.73
CA TYR A 498 26.70 9.54 1.15
C TYR A 498 25.35 9.68 1.83
N SER A 499 24.33 10.10 1.07
CA SER A 499 23.00 10.39 1.60
C SER A 499 22.23 9.18 2.14
N ARG A 500 22.72 7.95 1.89
CA ARG A 500 22.19 6.73 2.52
C ARG A 500 23.06 6.20 3.66
N CYS A 501 24.06 6.96 4.11
CA CYS A 501 24.85 6.59 5.28
C CYS A 501 23.94 6.58 6.51
N PRO A 502 23.81 5.45 7.22
CA PRO A 502 22.92 5.34 8.39
C PRO A 502 23.37 6.20 9.56
N ASP A 503 24.66 6.56 9.63
CA ASP A 503 25.19 7.53 10.59
C ASP A 503 26.25 8.39 9.91
N PRO A 504 25.87 9.54 9.32
CA PRO A 504 26.84 10.41 8.67
C PRO A 504 27.83 10.98 9.70
N ASP A 505 27.43 11.25 10.93
CA ASP A 505 28.21 12.02 11.90
C ASP A 505 29.14 11.16 12.79
N SER A 506 28.91 9.84 12.86
CA SER A 506 29.73 8.89 13.62
C SER A 506 30.81 8.23 12.76
N VAL A 507 31.80 9.02 12.31
CA VAL A 507 32.94 8.49 11.56
C VAL A 507 34.13 8.22 12.50
N ARG A 508 34.46 6.95 12.74
CA ARG A 508 35.80 6.52 13.21
C ARG A 508 36.41 5.59 12.15
N GLY A 509 37.57 5.93 11.58
CA GLY A 509 38.27 5.09 10.59
C GLY A 509 38.80 5.80 9.32
N VAL A 510 39.20 5.00 8.32
CA VAL A 510 39.83 5.41 7.04
C VAL A 510 38.86 6.24 6.18
N ARG A 511 39.35 7.36 5.62
CA ARG A 511 38.57 8.25 4.74
C ARG A 511 38.77 7.91 3.27
N PHE A 512 37.69 8.01 2.50
CA PHE A 512 37.74 8.12 1.05
C PHE A 512 37.31 9.55 0.67
N GLU A 513 38.18 10.32 0.03
CA GLU A 513 37.91 11.70 -0.40
C GLU A 513 37.72 11.72 -1.91
N CYS A 514 36.70 12.42 -2.43
CA CYS A 514 36.63 12.63 -3.88
C CYS A 514 37.83 13.47 -4.35
N MET A 515 38.54 13.05 -5.40
CA MET A 515 39.60 13.86 -6.04
C MET A 515 39.01 15.07 -6.78
N CYS A 516 37.71 15.02 -7.08
CA CYS A 516 36.97 16.05 -7.78
C CYS A 516 36.65 17.29 -6.92
N ASP A 517 36.32 17.07 -5.64
CA ASP A 517 35.87 18.10 -4.71
C ASP A 517 36.57 17.89 -3.36
N LYS A 518 37.58 18.74 -3.11
CA LYS A 518 38.31 18.77 -1.84
C LYS A 518 37.35 19.18 -0.72
N GLY A 519 36.76 18.20 -0.04
CA GLY A 519 35.85 18.43 1.07
C GLY A 519 34.77 17.35 1.24
N ILE A 520 34.52 16.55 0.20
CA ILE A 520 33.53 15.47 0.25
C ILE A 520 34.19 14.19 0.78
N VAL A 521 33.74 13.72 1.95
CA VAL A 521 34.32 12.58 2.68
C VAL A 521 33.31 11.43 2.75
N TYR A 522 33.78 10.21 2.50
CA TYR A 522 33.02 8.97 2.68
C TYR A 522 33.62 8.12 3.79
N CYS A 523 32.74 7.52 4.59
CA CYS A 523 33.09 6.70 5.76
C CYS A 523 33.46 5.25 5.42
N GLY A 524 33.44 4.85 4.15
CA GLY A 524 33.82 3.51 3.70
C GLY A 524 33.84 3.38 2.17
N PRO A 525 34.46 2.30 1.63
CA PRO A 525 34.55 2.05 0.19
C PRO A 525 33.19 1.96 -0.48
N ARG A 526 32.21 1.34 0.19
CA ARG A 526 30.85 1.14 -0.29
C ARG A 526 30.06 2.44 -0.40
N CYS A 527 30.10 3.32 0.61
CA CYS A 527 29.50 4.66 0.52
C CYS A 527 30.08 5.50 -0.62
N TYR A 528 31.37 5.34 -0.91
CA TYR A 528 32.01 5.96 -2.07
C TYR A 528 31.54 5.33 -3.39
N GLN A 529 31.58 4.00 -3.50
CA GLN A 529 31.19 3.26 -4.71
C GLN A 529 29.74 3.54 -5.11
N MET A 530 28.81 3.53 -4.16
CA MET A 530 27.40 3.83 -4.41
C MET A 530 27.14 5.31 -4.75
N TYR A 531 28.04 6.23 -4.40
CA TYR A 531 27.99 7.61 -4.89
C TYR A 531 28.48 7.72 -6.34
N VAL A 532 29.60 7.06 -6.67
CA VAL A 532 30.23 7.09 -8.01
C VAL A 532 29.38 6.41 -9.07
N GLU A 533 28.71 5.30 -8.76
CA GLU A 533 27.78 4.63 -9.69
C GLU A 533 26.61 5.55 -10.10
N ARG A 534 26.33 6.59 -9.32
CA ARG A 534 25.33 7.62 -9.62
C ARG A 534 25.87 8.75 -10.51
N PHE A 535 27.20 8.91 -10.62
CA PHE A 535 27.88 9.98 -11.36
C PHE A 535 29.12 9.45 -12.12
N PRO A 536 28.94 8.74 -13.26
CA PRO A 536 29.98 7.90 -13.88
C PRO A 536 31.13 8.62 -14.61
N ARG A 537 31.31 9.95 -14.45
CA ARG A 537 32.32 10.75 -15.17
C ARG A 537 33.45 11.29 -14.27
N MET A 538 33.97 10.50 -13.33
CA MET A 538 35.07 10.95 -12.45
C MET A 538 36.25 9.97 -12.37
N PRO A 539 37.51 10.45 -12.27
CA PRO A 539 38.70 9.59 -12.26
C PRO A 539 38.93 8.89 -10.90
N LEU A 540 39.68 7.79 -10.94
CA LEU A 540 40.12 6.93 -9.81
C LEU A 540 40.77 7.69 -8.63
N LEU A 541 40.55 7.23 -7.39
CA LEU A 541 41.03 7.86 -6.14
C LEU A 541 42.36 7.33 -5.58
N ARG A 542 43.02 8.21 -4.79
CA ARG A 542 44.05 7.90 -3.80
C ARG A 542 43.41 7.62 -2.43
N ALA A 543 43.70 6.46 -1.83
CA ALA A 543 43.52 6.26 -0.40
C ALA A 543 44.54 7.13 0.35
N LYS A 544 44.09 7.98 1.28
CA LYS A 544 44.97 8.69 2.22
C LYS A 544 44.81 8.05 3.58
N ILE A 545 45.80 7.26 3.97
CA ILE A 545 46.03 6.93 5.38
C ILE A 545 46.71 8.17 5.96
N LEU A 546 45.96 8.99 6.69
CA LEU A 546 46.54 10.06 7.49
C LEU A 546 46.89 9.43 8.84
N VAL A 547 48.20 9.33 9.10
CA VAL A 547 48.78 8.84 10.35
C VAL A 547 48.39 9.73 11.51
#